data_AF-A0A7G8ERL7-F1
#
_entry.id   AF-A0A7G8ERL7-F1
#
_cell.length_a   1.000
_cell.length_b   1.000
_cell.length_c   1.000
_cell.angle_alpha   90.00
_cell.angle_beta   90.00
_cell.angle_gamma   90.00
#
_symmetry.space_group_name_H-M   'P 1'
#
loop_
_entity.id
_entity.type
_entity.pdbx_description
1 polymer ?
#
loop_
_entity_poly.entity_id
_entity_poly.type
_entity_poly.pdbx_seq_one_letter_code
_entity_poly.pdbx_strand_id
1 'polypeptide(L)' 'MPQRLQRDLAFWIDGYYNRERHYSTIGYISPIDYEQRCIAARTLTPVTP' A
#
# COMPACT_ATOMS: atom_id res chain seq x y z
N MET A 1 -19.87 -8.13 -18.18
CA MET A 1 -19.54 -6.76 -18.60
C MET A 1 -18.25 -6.32 -17.91
N PRO A 2 -17.21 -5.93 -18.66
CA PRO A 2 -15.86 -5.63 -18.13
C PRO A 2 -15.86 -4.63 -16.96
N GLN A 3 -16.77 -3.66 -16.97
CA GLN A 3 -16.85 -2.62 -15.93
C GLN A 3 -17.20 -3.17 -14.52
N ARG A 4 -18.00 -4.24 -14.43
CA ARG A 4 -18.31 -4.86 -13.12
C ARG A 4 -17.07 -5.51 -12.52
N LEU A 5 -16.36 -6.30 -13.32
CA LEU A 5 -15.12 -6.94 -12.91
C LEU A 5 -14.07 -5.91 -12.47
N GLN A 6 -13.93 -4.79 -13.20
CA GLN A 6 -13.02 -3.72 -12.83
C GLN A 6 -13.36 -3.11 -11.46
N ARG A 7 -14.65 -2.86 -11.20
CA ARG A 7 -15.10 -2.35 -9.89
C ARG A 7 -14.86 -3.35 -8.77
N ASP A 8 -15.19 -4.61 -9.00
CA ASP A 8 -15.04 -5.65 -8.00
C ASP A 8 -13.54 -5.89 -7.69
N LEU A 9 -12.69 -5.79 -8.70
CA LEU A 9 -11.23 -5.83 -8.55
C LEU A 9 -10.70 -4.63 -7.77
N ALA A 10 -11.13 -3.40 -8.10
CA ALA A 10 -10.73 -2.20 -7.37
C ALA A 10 -11.10 -2.29 -5.88
N PHE A 11 -12.33 -2.75 -5.59
CA PHE A 11 -12.78 -2.98 -4.22
C PHE A 11 -11.91 -4.02 -3.49
N TRP A 12 -11.55 -5.12 -4.16
CA TRP A 12 -10.70 -6.13 -3.56
C TRP A 12 -9.27 -5.63 -3.31
N ILE A 13 -8.68 -4.89 -4.25
CA ILE A 13 -7.33 -4.32 -4.11
C ILE A 13 -7.29 -3.31 -2.96
N ASP A 14 -8.16 -2.31 -2.98
CA ASP A 14 -8.10 -1.19 -2.02
C ASP A 14 -8.72 -1.54 -0.66
N GLY A 15 -9.77 -2.36 -0.68
CA GLY A 15 -10.52 -2.73 0.52
C GLY A 15 -9.82 -3.82 1.32
N TYR A 16 -9.31 -4.86 0.65
CA TYR A 16 -8.77 -6.05 1.31
C TYR A 16 -7.26 -6.18 1.14
N TYR A 17 -6.76 -6.23 -0.09
CA TYR A 17 -5.35 -6.57 -0.34
C TYR A 17 -4.38 -5.55 0.25
N ASN A 18 -4.57 -4.26 -0.05
CA ASN A 18 -3.67 -3.20 0.38
C ASN A 18 -3.70 -2.96 1.91
N ARG A 19 -4.83 -3.26 2.56
CA ARG A 19 -5.05 -3.00 3.99
C ARG A 19 -4.78 -4.19 4.89
N GLU A 20 -5.19 -5.38 4.50
CA GLU A 20 -5.24 -6.52 5.43
C GLU A 20 -4.15 -7.56 5.16
N ARG A 21 -3.59 -7.59 3.95
CA ARG A 21 -2.63 -8.63 3.58
C ARG A 21 -1.22 -8.26 4.06
N HIS A 22 -0.67 -9.08 4.94
CA HIS A 22 0.67 -8.89 5.48
C HIS A 22 1.72 -9.70 4.71
N TYR A 23 2.92 -9.11 4.56
CA TYR A 23 4.02 -9.73 3.83
C TYR A 23 5.28 -9.85 4.69
N SER A 24 5.84 -11.05 4.79
CA SER A 24 7.07 -11.30 5.53
C SER A 24 8.27 -10.52 4.97
N THR A 25 8.34 -10.35 3.65
CA THR A 25 9.43 -9.65 2.97
C THR A 25 9.58 -8.18 3.39
N ILE A 26 8.51 -7.54 3.86
CA ILE A 26 8.49 -6.13 4.28
C ILE A 26 8.31 -5.97 5.80
N GLY A 27 8.56 -7.02 6.57
CA GLY A 27 8.48 -6.98 8.03
C GLY A 27 7.08 -7.26 8.59
N TYR A 28 6.29 -8.06 7.87
CA TYR A 28 4.95 -8.48 8.28
C TYR A 28 3.97 -7.32 8.47
N ILE A 29 4.05 -6.31 7.59
CA ILE A 29 3.13 -5.17 7.53
C ILE A 29 2.31 -5.20 6.23
N SER A 30 1.23 -4.44 6.18
CA SER A 30 0.42 -4.29 4.96
C SER A 30 1.12 -3.43 3.91
N PRO A 31 0.76 -3.55 2.60
CA PRO A 31 1.27 -2.68 1.55
C PRO A 31 1.11 -1.19 1.87
N ILE A 32 -0.07 -0.78 2.36
CA ILE A 32 -0.33 0.64 2.65
C ILE A 32 0.54 1.16 3.79
N ASP A 33 0.77 0.36 4.83
CA ASP A 33 1.64 0.75 5.94
C ASP A 33 3.11 0.87 5.50
N TYR A 34 3.55 -0.02 4.62
CA TYR A 34 4.90 0.04 4.05
C TYR A 34 5.09 1.32 3.23
N GLU A 35 4.16 1.64 2.33
CA GLU A 35 4.23 2.87 1.53
C GLU A 35 4.24 4.13 2.41
N GLN A 36 3.40 4.18 3.45
CA GLN A 36 3.38 5.27 4.40
C GLN A 36 4.73 5.45 5.12
N ARG A 37 5.39 4.35 5.50
CA ARG A 37 6.73 4.39 6.09
C ARG A 37 7.77 4.90 5.10
N CYS A 38 7.71 4.49 3.84
CA CYS A 38 8.60 5.00 2.79
C CYS A 38 8.42 6.49 2.57
N ILE A 39 7.18 6.98 2.52
CA ILE A 39 6.88 8.42 2.40
C ILE A 39 7.40 9.17 3.62
N ALA A 40 7.12 8.70 4.84
CA ALA A 40 7.60 9.32 6.06
C ALA A 40 9.14 9.39 6.09
N ALA A 41 9.83 8.30 5.76
CA ALA A 41 11.28 8.25 5.69
C ALA A 41 11.84 9.24 4.65
N ARG A 42 11.21 9.36 3.48
CA ARG A 42 11.60 10.29 2.43
C ARG A 42 11.35 11.76 2.79
N THR A 43 10.27 12.05 3.52
CA THR A 43 9.98 13.40 4.01
C THR A 43 10.95 13.82 5.12
N LEU A 44 11.45 12.85 5.90
CA LEU A 44 12.40 13.10 6.99
C LEU A 44 13.86 13.16 6.54
N THR A 45 14.19 12.82 5.30
CA THR A 45 15.54 13.07 4.77
C THR A 45 15.81 14.57 4.75
N PRO A 46 16.79 15.07 5.53
CA PRO A 46 17.15 16.48 5.47
C PRO A 46 17.70 16.76 4.08
N VAL A 47 17.15 17.77 3.40
CA VAL A 47 17.84 18.35 2.25
C VAL A 47 19.07 19.06 2.82
N THR A 48 20.22 18.38 2.80
CA THR A 48 21.50 19.06 3.03
C THR A 48 21.65 20.13 1.96
N PRO A 49 21.83 21.41 2.33
CA PRO A 49 22.06 22.49 1.36
C PRO A 49 23.41 22.33 0.65
#